data_AF-A0A4Y2MQV4-F1
#
_entry.id   AF-A0A4Y2MQV4-F1
#
_cell.length_a   1.000
_cell.length_b   1.000
_cell.length_c   1.000
_cell.angle_alpha   90.00
_cell.angle_beta   90.00
_cell.angle_gamma   90.00
#
_symmetry.space_group_name_H-M   'P 1'
#
loop_
_entity.id
_entity.type
_entity.pdbx_description
1 polymer ?
#
loop_
_entity_poly.entity_id
_entity_poly.type
_entity_poly.pdbx_seq_one_letter_code
_entity_poly.pdbx_strand_id
1 'polypeptide(L)'
;MMGKAADLSEFDRGQIIIAQRLGKRITETARLVGCSRFVVVSIHAKWINDGYSSSRRQGVGGPRVIKENGHRRLSRLVKQNRRQIVAQLTAQ
;
A
#
# COMPACT_ATOMS: atom_id res chain seq x y z
N MET A 1 17.15 -19.81 -18.80
CA MET A 1 16.73 -19.71 -17.38
C MET A 1 15.33 -19.14 -17.35
N MET A 2 14.33 -19.88 -16.89
CA MET A 2 12.96 -19.36 -16.76
C MET A 2 12.66 -19.25 -15.27
N GLY A 3 12.60 -18.01 -14.78
CA GLY A 3 12.27 -17.71 -13.38
C GLY A 3 10.85 -18.18 -13.04
N LYS A 4 10.66 -18.63 -11.80
CA LYS A 4 9.34 -18.97 -11.26
C LYS A 4 8.49 -17.72 -11.16
N ALA A 5 7.16 -17.88 -11.07
CA ALA A 5 6.27 -16.74 -10.83
C ALA A 5 6.62 -15.95 -9.54
N ALA A 6 7.28 -16.61 -8.57
CA ALA A 6 7.82 -15.99 -7.36
C ALA A 6 8.93 -14.97 -7.66
N ASP A 7 9.72 -15.21 -8.70
CA ASP A 7 10.94 -14.47 -9.04
C ASP A 7 10.64 -13.18 -9.83
N LEU A 8 9.40 -12.99 -10.29
CA LEU A 8 8.98 -11.78 -10.98
C LEU A 8 8.87 -10.59 -10.01
N SER A 9 9.40 -9.44 -10.45
CA SER A 9 9.27 -8.18 -9.74
C SER A 9 7.80 -7.76 -9.59
N GLU A 10 7.50 -6.92 -8.60
CA GLU A 10 6.15 -6.38 -8.45
C GLU A 10 5.71 -5.57 -9.68
N PHE A 11 6.66 -4.88 -10.33
CA PHE A 11 6.42 -4.16 -11.57
C PHE A 11 6.00 -5.12 -12.70
N ASP A 12 6.73 -6.22 -12.91
CA ASP A 12 6.40 -7.22 -13.95
C ASP A 12 5.04 -7.88 -13.70
N ARG A 13 4.73 -8.19 -12.44
CA ARG A 13 3.41 -8.69 -12.05
C ARG A 13 2.32 -7.65 -12.33
N GLY A 14 2.58 -6.37 -12.07
CA GLY A 14 1.70 -5.26 -12.41
C GLY A 14 1.45 -5.16 -13.91
N GLN A 15 2.49 -5.28 -14.74
CA GLN A 15 2.37 -5.28 -16.20
C GLN A 15 1.48 -6.44 -16.69
N ILE A 16 1.62 -7.64 -16.11
CA ILE A 16 0.78 -8.79 -16.44
C ILE A 16 -0.70 -8.50 -16.16
N ILE A 17 -1.02 -7.95 -15.00
CA ILE A 17 -2.40 -7.65 -14.59
C ILE A 17 -3.01 -6.54 -15.47
N ILE A 18 -2.25 -5.47 -15.74
CA ILE A 18 -2.71 -4.36 -16.60
C ILE A 18 -2.98 -4.89 -18.02
N ALA A 19 -2.06 -5.67 -18.60
CA ALA A 19 -2.24 -6.23 -19.93
C ALA A 19 -3.52 -7.10 -20.02
N GLN A 20 -3.82 -7.90 -19.01
CA GLN A 20 -5.04 -8.71 -18.98
C GLN A 20 -6.32 -7.89 -18.80
N ARG A 21 -6.30 -6.83 -17.98
CA ARG A 21 -7.42 -5.87 -17.91
C ARG A 21 -7.70 -5.18 -19.24
N LEU A 22 -6.65 -4.95 -20.03
CA LEU A 22 -6.73 -4.39 -21.38
C LEU A 22 -7.07 -5.43 -22.46
N GLY A 23 -7.36 -6.68 -22.09
CA GLY A 23 -7.73 -7.74 -23.04
C GLY A 23 -6.59 -8.21 -23.95
N LYS A 24 -5.32 -7.97 -23.57
CA LYS A 24 -4.16 -8.43 -24.33
C LYS A 24 -4.06 -9.95 -24.33
N ARG A 25 -3.52 -10.52 -25.41
CA ARG A 25 -3.33 -11.98 -25.53
C ARG A 25 -2.25 -12.45 -24.55
N ILE A 26 -2.47 -13.61 -23.93
CA ILE A 26 -1.52 -14.22 -22.98
C ILE A 26 -0.12 -14.38 -23.59
N THR A 27 -0.03 -14.74 -24.87
CA THR A 27 1.23 -14.85 -25.62
C THR A 27 1.96 -13.52 -25.78
N GLU A 28 1.22 -12.43 -26.01
CA GLU A 28 1.77 -11.08 -26.15
C GLU A 28 2.34 -10.60 -24.82
N THR A 29 1.59 -10.77 -23.73
CA THR A 29 2.03 -10.44 -22.36
C THR A 29 3.25 -11.26 -21.94
N ALA A 30 3.26 -12.56 -22.23
CA ALA A 30 4.38 -13.44 -21.90
C ALA A 30 5.68 -13.00 -22.60
N ARG A 31 5.60 -12.58 -23.87
CA ARG A 31 6.75 -12.05 -24.62
C ARG A 31 7.22 -10.72 -24.08
N LEU A 32 6.29 -9.81 -23.77
CA LEU A 32 6.61 -8.47 -23.26
C LEU A 32 7.35 -8.52 -21.92
N VAL A 33 6.91 -9.40 -21.02
CA VAL A 33 7.51 -9.57 -19.69
C VAL A 33 8.70 -10.54 -19.70
N GLY A 34 8.90 -11.29 -20.80
CA GLY A 34 9.97 -12.29 -20.90
C GLY A 34 9.73 -13.52 -20.01
N CYS A 35 8.47 -13.90 -19.78
CA CYS A 35 8.10 -15.04 -18.94
C CYS A 35 7.28 -16.09 -19.71
N SER A 36 7.02 -17.24 -19.10
CA SER A 36 6.20 -18.28 -19.74
C SER A 36 4.72 -17.91 -19.71
N ARG A 37 3.95 -18.44 -20.67
CA ARG A 37 2.47 -18.31 -20.67
C ARG A 37 1.84 -18.82 -19.38
N PHE A 38 2.40 -19.87 -18.79
CA PHE A 38 1.92 -20.43 -17.52
C PHE A 38 2.07 -19.44 -16.37
N VAL A 39 3.20 -18.70 -16.31
CA VAL A 39 3.43 -17.68 -15.29
C VAL A 39 2.38 -16.58 -15.37
N VAL A 40 2.08 -16.10 -16.58
CA VAL A 40 1.01 -15.10 -16.84
C VAL A 40 -0.35 -15.59 -16.34
N VAL A 41 -0.74 -16.82 -16.65
CA VAL A 41 -2.00 -17.41 -16.19
C VAL A 41 -2.03 -17.56 -14.67
N SER A 42 -0.94 -18.02 -14.06
CA SER A 42 -0.85 -18.23 -12.62
C SER A 42 -0.96 -16.93 -11.82
N ILE A 43 -0.38 -15.83 -12.34
CA ILE A 43 -0.48 -14.51 -11.71
C ILE A 43 -1.90 -13.96 -11.83
N HIS A 44 -2.55 -14.16 -12.97
CA HIS A 44 -3.95 -13.74 -13.14
C HIS A 44 -4.89 -14.45 -12.19
N ALA A 45 -4.76 -15.78 -12.09
CA ALA A 45 -5.58 -16.59 -11.20
C ALA A 45 -5.39 -16.15 -9.74
N LYS A 46 -4.14 -15.92 -9.31
CA LYS A 46 -3.85 -15.36 -7.99
C LYS A 46 -4.45 -13.97 -7.81
N TRP A 47 -4.42 -13.10 -8.82
CA TRP A 47 -5.06 -11.78 -8.74
C TRP A 47 -6.57 -11.87 -8.53
N ILE A 48 -7.26 -12.77 -9.24
CA ILE A 48 -8.71 -12.97 -9.10
C ILE A 48 -9.04 -13.52 -7.71
N ASN A 49 -8.28 -14.52 -7.24
CA ASN A 49 -8.56 -15.20 -5.97
C ASN A 49 -8.18 -14.35 -4.75
N ASP A 50 -7.02 -13.69 -4.81
CA ASP A 50 -6.44 -12.98 -3.66
C ASP A 50 -6.74 -11.47 -3.70
N GLY A 51 -7.32 -10.97 -4.81
CA GLY A 51 -7.61 -9.55 -5.02
C GLY A 51 -6.35 -8.69 -4.93
N TYR A 52 -5.29 -9.01 -5.69
CA TYR A 52 -3.90 -8.49 -5.54
C TYR A 52 -3.89 -7.02 -5.11
N SER A 53 -3.81 -6.85 -3.80
CA SER A 53 -3.57 -5.58 -3.16
C SER A 53 -2.06 -5.44 -3.15
N SER A 54 -1.51 -4.81 -4.19
CA SER A 54 -0.17 -4.21 -4.10
C SER A 54 -0.10 -3.13 -3.00
N SER A 55 -1.19 -2.86 -2.29
CA SER A 55 -1.19 -2.08 -1.06
C SER A 55 -0.72 -2.87 0.16
N ARG A 56 0.27 -3.76 0.04
CA ARG A 56 1.10 -4.09 1.21
C ARG A 56 1.91 -2.85 1.55
N ARG A 57 1.22 -1.82 2.06
CA ARG A 57 1.78 -0.64 2.70
C ARG A 57 2.36 -1.07 4.05
N GLN A 58 3.22 -2.08 4.06
CA GLN A 58 4.09 -2.29 5.21
C GLN A 58 5.09 -1.13 5.19
N GLY A 59 4.78 -0.08 5.95
CA GLY A 59 5.72 1.03 6.17
C GLY A 59 5.42 2.35 5.48
N VAL A 60 4.23 2.58 4.89
CA VAL A 60 3.89 3.89 4.28
C VAL A 60 3.25 4.86 5.29
N GLY A 61 3.43 4.61 6.58
CA GLY A 61 3.31 5.66 7.58
C GLY A 61 4.66 6.35 7.68
N GLY A 62 4.72 7.65 7.33
CA GLY A 62 5.91 8.44 7.60
C GLY A 62 6.34 8.30 9.07
N PRO A 63 7.63 8.48 9.40
CA PRO A 63 8.11 8.32 10.76
C PRO A 63 7.24 9.13 11.72
N ARG A 64 6.60 8.46 12.68
CA ARG A 64 5.87 9.19 13.73
C ARG A 64 6.91 9.94 14.55
N VAL A 65 7.08 11.23 14.24
CA VAL A 65 7.94 12.16 14.98
C VAL A 65 7.56 12.18 16.47
N ILE A 66 6.28 11.93 16.75
CA ILE A 66 5.72 11.88 18.09
C ILE A 66 5.24 10.46 18.38
N LYS A 67 5.84 9.83 19.40
CA LYS A 67 5.38 8.54 19.93
C LYS A 67 3.98 8.70 20.56
N GLU A 68 3.23 7.60 20.69
CA GLU A 68 1.85 7.56 21.25
C GLU A 68 1.71 8.33 22.58
N ASN A 69 2.73 8.24 23.44
CA ASN A 69 2.82 8.96 24.71
C ASN A 69 2.93 10.50 24.54
N GLY A 70 3.61 10.96 23.49
CA GLY A 70 3.70 12.37 23.12
C GLY A 70 2.36 12.92 22.64
N HIS A 71 1.58 12.14 21.89
CA HIS A 71 0.20 12.52 21.53
C HIS A 71 -0.66 12.73 22.78
N ARG A 72 -0.62 11.79 23.74
CA ARG A 72 -1.37 11.92 25.01
C ARG A 72 -0.94 13.13 25.84
N ARG A 73 0.33 13.52 25.80
CA ARG A 73 0.85 14.70 26.52
C ARG A 73 0.41 16.01 25.84
N LEU A 74 0.47 16.07 24.51
CA LEU A 74 -0.01 17.23 23.75
C LEU A 74 -1.51 17.45 23.93
N SER A 75 -2.33 16.39 23.86
CA SER A 75 -3.77 16.51 24.09
C SER A 75 -4.11 17.04 25.49
N ARG A 76 -3.31 16.69 26.52
CA ARG A 76 -3.49 17.22 27.87
C ARG A 76 -3.13 18.70 27.96
N LEU A 77 -2.01 19.11 27.37
CA LEU A 77 -1.58 20.51 27.34
C LEU A 77 -2.61 21.41 26.64
N VAL A 78 -3.14 20.99 25.49
CA VAL A 78 -4.17 21.73 24.77
C VAL A 78 -5.43 21.91 25.63
N LYS A 79 -5.87 20.85 26.32
CA LYS A 79 -7.03 20.91 27.22
C LYS A 79 -6.80 21.83 28.42
N GLN A 80 -5.60 21.78 29.02
CA GLN A 80 -5.24 22.64 30.15
C GLN A 80 -5.20 24.12 29.73
N ASN A 81 -4.55 24.42 28.61
CA ASN A 81 -4.44 25.79 28.10
C ASN A 81 -5.82 26.38 27.77
N ARG A 82 -6.70 25.59 27.13
CA ARG A 82 -8.09 25.99 26.89
C ARG A 82 -8.84 26.32 28.20
N ARG A 83 -8.72 25.47 29.23
CA ARG A 83 -9.37 25.72 30.54
C ARG A 83 -8.83 26.97 31.21
N GLN A 84 -7.52 27.20 31.14
CA GLN A 84 -6.88 28.37 31.70
C GLN A 84 -7.37 29.66 31.03
N ILE A 85 -7.41 29.69 29.69
CA ILE A 85 -7.93 30.85 28.94
C ILE A 85 -9.40 31.10 29.28
N VAL A 86 -10.23 30.05 29.34
CA VAL A 86 -11.64 30.19 29.72
C VAL A 86 -11.79 30.75 31.14
N ALA A 87 -11.00 30.25 32.10
CA ALA A 87 -11.03 30.74 33.47
C ALA A 87 -10.61 32.21 33.57
N GLN A 88 -9.59 32.64 32.80
CA GLN A 88 -9.16 34.04 32.73
C GLN A 88 -10.25 34.95 32.16
N LEU A 89 -10.94 34.52 31.09
CA LEU A 89 -12.03 35.28 30.48
C LEU A 89 -13.28 35.37 31.36
N THR A 90 -13.51 34.40 32.24
CA THR A 90 -14.69 34.35 33.13
C THR A 90 -14.43 35.06 34.47
N ALA A 91 -13.18 35.45 34.75
CA ALA A 91 -12.78 36.13 35.98
C ALA A 91 -12.81 37.67 35.87
N GLN A 92 -13.30 38.20 34.75
CA GLN A 92 -13.56 39.63 34.50
C GLN A 92 -15.05 39.92 34.65
#